data_AF-A0A1E3VST6-F1
#
_entry.id   AF-A0A1E3VST6-F1
#
_cell.length_a   1.000
_cell.length_b   1.000
_cell.length_c   1.000
_cell.angle_alpha   90.00
_cell.angle_beta   90.00
_cell.angle_gamma   90.00
#
_symmetry.space_group_name_H-M   'P 1'
#
loop_
_entity.id
_entity.type
_entity.pdbx_description
1 polymer ?
#
loop_
_entity_poly.entity_id
_entity_poly.type
_entity_poly.pdbx_seq_one_letter_code
_entity_poly.pdbx_strand_id
1 'polypeptide(L)' 'MDLDVNDDGSVTLYMGPDEPEAGTTNWIPTVPGKAWFPYFRFYSPTEAYFDRSWLLPDIEKVG' A
#
# COMPACT_ATOMS: atom_id res chain seq x y z
N MET A 1 -2.20 -10.94 12.26
CA MET A 1 -1.20 -9.93 11.90
C MET A 1 -2.04 -8.76 11.48
N ASP A 2 -2.11 -7.79 12.37
CA ASP A 2 -2.93 -6.60 12.16
C ASP A 2 -2.05 -5.55 11.48
N LEU A 3 -2.65 -4.74 10.62
CA LEU A 3 -1.99 -3.60 10.00
C LEU A 3 -1.92 -2.45 11.00
N ASP A 4 -0.87 -1.65 10.92
CA ASP A 4 -0.85 -0.36 11.61
C ASP A 4 -1.76 0.60 10.84
N VAL A 5 -2.82 1.10 11.51
CA VAL A 5 -3.84 1.97 10.92
C VAL A 5 -3.61 3.39 11.43
N ASN A 6 -3.64 4.36 10.52
CA ASN A 6 -3.51 5.78 10.82
C ASN A 6 -4.76 6.30 11.57
N ASP A 7 -4.64 7.44 12.25
CA ASP A 7 -5.75 8.05 13.02
C ASP A 7 -6.98 8.38 12.15
N ASP A 8 -6.79 8.61 10.85
CA ASP A 8 -7.86 8.87 9.87
C ASP A 8 -8.49 7.60 9.29
N GLY A 9 -8.05 6.41 9.74
CA GLY A 9 -8.51 5.11 9.28
C GLY A 9 -7.84 4.60 8.00
N SER A 10 -6.89 5.36 7.42
CA SER A 10 -6.09 4.90 6.29
C SER A 10 -4.95 3.95 6.72
N VAL A 11 -4.32 3.31 5.75
CA VAL A 11 -3.14 2.44 5.97
C VAL A 11 -2.03 2.89 5.04
N THR A 12 -0.85 3.14 5.60
CA THR A 12 0.37 3.44 4.82
C THR A 12 1.14 2.16 4.59
N LEU A 13 1.43 1.81 3.34
CA LEU A 13 2.28 0.68 2.95
C LEU A 13 3.62 1.17 2.41
N TYR A 14 4.72 0.67 2.97
CA TYR A 14 6.07 0.92 2.48
C TYR A 14 6.54 -0.22 1.59
N MET A 15 7.17 0.11 0.47
CA MET A 15 7.72 -0.85 -0.49
C MET A 15 9.17 -0.49 -0.76
N GLY A 16 10.11 -1.37 -0.41
CA GLY A 16 11.54 -1.05 -0.50
C GLY A 16 12.43 -2.23 -0.12
N PRO A 17 13.72 -2.22 -0.52
CA PRO A 17 14.64 -3.31 -0.19
C PRO A 17 15.07 -3.31 1.28
N ASP A 18 15.03 -2.15 1.91
CA ASP A 18 15.42 -1.92 3.30
C ASP A 18 14.19 -1.63 4.17
N GLU A 19 14.27 -1.98 5.45
CA GLU A 19 13.22 -1.70 6.43
C GLU A 19 13.01 -0.18 6.57
N PRO A 20 11.78 0.33 6.47
CA PRO A 20 11.50 1.75 6.62
C PRO A 20 11.59 2.17 8.10
N GLU A 21 11.78 3.47 8.36
CA GLU A 21 11.76 4.01 9.74
C GLU A 21 10.42 3.75 10.48
N ALA A 22 9.35 3.55 9.72
CA ALA A 22 8.03 3.19 10.22
C ALA A 22 7.92 1.75 10.76
N GLY A 23 8.96 0.92 10.57
CA GLY A 23 9.02 -0.46 11.06
C GLY A 23 8.50 -1.51 10.06
N THR A 24 8.37 -2.76 10.53
CA THR A 24 8.13 -3.93 9.67
C THR A 24 6.67 -4.29 9.40
N THR A 25 5.71 -3.79 10.19
CA THR A 25 4.29 -4.23 10.13
C THR A 25 3.67 -4.01 8.75
N ASN A 26 3.81 -2.80 8.20
CA ASN A 26 3.23 -2.39 6.93
C ASN A 26 4.29 -2.27 5.82
N TRP A 27 5.29 -3.14 5.83
CA TRP A 27 6.39 -3.12 4.86
C TRP A 27 6.37 -4.35 3.96
N ILE A 28 6.53 -4.10 2.65
CA ILE A 28 6.69 -5.12 1.63
C ILE A 28 8.12 -5.05 1.09
N PRO A 29 8.98 -6.05 1.38
CA PRO A 29 10.35 -6.06 0.89
C PRO A 29 10.40 -6.24 -0.63
N THR A 30 11.29 -5.50 -1.29
CA THR A 30 11.57 -5.64 -2.73
C THR A 30 13.01 -6.10 -2.97
N VAL A 31 13.34 -6.54 -4.20
CA VAL A 31 14.68 -7.04 -4.53
C VAL A 31 15.47 -5.97 -5.29
N PRO A 32 16.64 -5.53 -4.79
CA PRO A 32 17.48 -4.56 -5.50
C PRO A 32 17.77 -4.98 -6.95
N GLY A 33 17.63 -4.04 -7.88
CA GLY A 33 17.90 -4.26 -9.30
C GLY A 33 16.83 -5.08 -10.05
N LYS A 34 15.71 -5.43 -9.41
CA LYS A 34 14.58 -6.11 -10.07
C LYS A 34 13.34 -5.22 -10.13
N ALA A 35 12.70 -5.21 -11.30
CA ALA A 35 11.41 -4.56 -11.46
C ALA A 35 10.31 -5.33 -10.70
N TRP A 36 9.29 -4.59 -10.27
CA TRP A 36 8.12 -5.12 -9.58
C TRP A 36 6.88 -4.30 -9.96
N PHE A 37 5.70 -4.83 -9.70
CA PHE A 37 4.43 -4.13 -9.83
C PHE A 37 3.43 -4.68 -8.79
N PRO A 38 2.53 -3.85 -8.24
CA PRO A 38 1.50 -4.32 -7.32
C PRO A 38 0.26 -4.84 -8.08
N TYR A 39 -0.50 -5.72 -7.41
CA TYR A 39 -1.91 -5.95 -7.75
C TYR A 39 -2.78 -5.68 -6.53
N PHE A 40 -3.63 -4.65 -6.63
CA PHE A 40 -4.62 -4.33 -5.62
C PHE A 40 -5.91 -5.09 -5.90
N ARG A 41 -6.42 -5.83 -4.91
CA ARG A 41 -7.62 -6.67 -5.05
C ARG A 41 -8.72 -6.18 -4.13
N PHE A 42 -9.89 -5.91 -4.70
CA PHE A 42 -11.12 -5.75 -3.94
C PHE A 42 -11.82 -7.10 -3.83
N TYR A 43 -12.11 -7.52 -2.60
CA TYR A 43 -12.99 -8.65 -2.32
C TYR A 43 -14.36 -8.08 -1.98
N SER A 44 -15.35 -8.33 -2.83
CA SER A 44 -16.70 -7.73 -2.74
C SER A 44 -16.69 -6.19 -2.76
N PRO A 45 -16.20 -5.55 -3.85
CA PRO A 45 -16.18 -4.08 -3.96
C PRO A 45 -17.58 -3.46 -3.83
N THR A 46 -17.63 -2.25 -3.28
CA THR A 46 -18.84 -1.42 -3.18
C THR A 46 -19.05 -0.58 -4.45
N GLU A 47 -20.18 0.13 -4.53
CA GLU A 47 -20.51 1.03 -5.64
C GLU A 47 -19.43 2.09 -5.92
N ALA A 48 -18.78 2.60 -4.87
CA ALA A 48 -17.75 3.64 -4.97
C ALA A 48 -16.54 3.25 -5.85
N TYR A 49 -16.26 1.95 -5.95
CA TYR A 49 -15.25 1.44 -6.88
C TYR A 49 -15.74 1.45 -8.34
N PHE A 50 -17.00 1.05 -8.57
CA PHE A 50 -17.57 0.92 -9.91
C PHE A 50 -17.91 2.28 -10.54
N ASP A 51 -18.45 3.20 -9.75
CA ASP A 51 -18.78 4.57 -10.18
C ASP A 51 -17.56 5.51 -10.23
N ARG A 52 -16.41 5.05 -9.73
CA ARG A 52 -15.12 5.77 -9.67
C ARG A 52 -15.12 7.01 -8.78
N SER A 53 -16.03 7.08 -7.81
CA SER A 53 -16.03 8.12 -6.77
C SER A 53 -14.88 7.94 -5.78
N TRP A 54 -14.36 6.72 -5.64
CA TRP A 54 -13.12 6.42 -4.94
C TRP A 54 -12.06 5.90 -5.92
N LEU A 55 -10.80 6.31 -5.71
CA LEU A 55 -9.65 5.91 -6.52
C LEU A 55 -8.51 5.44 -5.61
N LEU A 56 -7.77 4.44 -6.06
CA LEU A 56 -6.55 4.01 -5.40
C LEU A 56 -5.46 5.09 -5.63
N PRO A 57 -4.79 5.59 -4.59
CA PRO A 57 -3.66 6.50 -4.75
C PRO A 57 -2.53 5.86 -5.56
N ASP A 58 -1.80 6.69 -6.29
CA ASP A 58 -0.57 6.25 -6.94
C ASP A 58 0.50 5.88 -5.91
N ILE A 59 1.43 5.00 -6.30
CA ILE A 59 2.63 4.76 -5.49
C ILE A 59 3.57 5.93 -5.64
N GLU A 60 3.97 6.49 -4.52
CA GLU A 60 4.90 7.62 -4.46
C GLU A 60 6.30 7.16 -4.06
N LYS A 61 7.32 7.83 -4.62
CA LYS A 61 8.70 7.63 -4.19
C LYS A 61 8.88 8.32 -2.82
N VAL A 62 9.30 7.55 -1.82
CA VAL A 62 9.71 8.08 -0.52
C VAL A 62 10.97 8.94 -0.71
N GLY A 63 10.92 10.17 -0.19
CA GLY A 63 11.97 11.19 -0.31
C GLY A 63 13.25 10.86 0.42
#